data_AF-A0AAQ3VRA7-F1
#
_entry.id   AF-A0AAQ3VRA7-F1
#
_cell.length_a   1.000
_cell.length_b   1.000
_cell.length_c   1.000
_cell.angle_alpha   90.00
_cell.angle_beta   90.00
_cell.angle_gamma   90.00
#
_symmetry.space_group_name_H-M   'P 1'
#
loop_
_entity.id
_entity.type
_entity.pdbx_description
1 polymer ?
#
loop_
_entity_poly.entity_id
_entity_poly.type
_entity_poly.pdbx_seq_one_letter_code
_entity_poly.pdbx_strand_id
1 'polypeptide(L)'
;MKKLIGFSSVLVLSLSFISGCSATKNTSDTSSNKAIEVTVSLIKGSEVIEEKEFSTTEETTLMEAMKEQFDLKEEKGMITSIDGITQDEAQGYYWVYRINNEMINTGANETNLKQGDQIEFTYEKF
;
A
#
# COMPACT_ATOMS: atom_id res chain seq x y z
N MET A 1 46.07 0.15 -6.79
CA MET A 1 46.38 0.86 -8.05
C MET A 1 45.40 2.00 -8.21
N LYS A 2 45.93 3.19 -8.54
CA LYS A 2 45.25 4.48 -8.56
C LYS A 2 44.28 4.60 -9.73
N LYS A 3 43.09 5.13 -9.49
CA LYS A 3 42.38 6.01 -10.43
C LYS A 3 41.74 7.12 -9.58
N LEU A 4 42.12 8.35 -9.90
CA LEU A 4 41.83 9.58 -9.18
C LEU A 4 41.43 10.59 -10.26
N ILE A 5 40.18 11.05 -10.25
CA ILE A 5 39.60 12.23 -10.93
C ILE A 5 38.27 12.43 -10.17
N GLY A 6 37.91 13.50 -9.46
CA GLY A 6 38.44 14.86 -9.39
C GLY A 6 37.43 15.83 -9.99
N PHE A 7 36.57 16.46 -9.17
CA PHE A 7 35.87 17.75 -9.37
C PHE A 7 35.13 18.06 -8.05
N SER A 8 35.75 18.73 -7.07
CA SER A 8 35.86 20.19 -6.93
C SER A 8 34.52 20.94 -6.92
N SER A 9 34.04 21.17 -5.69
CA SER A 9 33.58 22.46 -5.16
C SER A 9 32.36 23.13 -5.80
N VAL A 10 31.23 23.18 -5.09
CA VAL A 10 30.61 24.47 -4.68
C VAL A 10 29.90 24.31 -3.33
N LEU A 11 30.36 25.13 -2.39
CA LEU A 11 29.78 25.55 -1.13
C LEU A 11 28.51 26.39 -1.37
N VAL A 12 27.37 26.02 -0.77
CA VAL A 12 26.35 27.02 -0.39
C VAL A 12 25.80 26.66 1.00
N LEU A 13 26.25 27.46 1.96
CA LEU A 13 25.73 27.56 3.31
C LEU A 13 24.51 28.48 3.25
N SER A 14 23.33 28.02 3.66
CA SER A 14 22.21 28.91 4.00
C SER A 14 21.54 28.43 5.27
N LEU A 15 21.99 29.00 6.39
CA LEU A 15 21.24 29.07 7.63
C LEU A 15 20.07 30.04 7.42
N SER A 16 18.86 29.56 7.63
CA SER A 16 17.71 30.40 7.95
C SER A 16 17.13 29.91 9.27
N PHE A 17 17.47 30.63 10.34
CA PHE A 17 16.67 30.67 11.56
C PHE A 17 15.50 31.62 11.31
N ILE A 18 14.27 31.25 11.70
CA ILE A 18 13.26 32.17 12.24
C ILE A 18 12.29 31.40 13.13
N SER A 19 12.02 32.04 14.26
CA SER A 19 11.29 31.61 15.44
C SER A 19 9.79 31.34 15.25
N GLY A 20 9.29 30.37 16.02
CA GLY A 20 8.27 30.58 17.06
C GLY A 20 6.83 30.91 16.66
N CYS A 21 5.89 30.04 17.03
CA CYS A 21 4.63 30.44 17.62
C CYS A 21 4.08 29.32 18.52
N SER A 22 3.95 29.60 19.81
CA SER A 22 3.12 28.82 20.73
C SER A 22 1.64 29.13 20.44
N ALA A 23 0.85 28.10 20.18
CA ALA A 23 -0.61 28.18 20.26
C ALA A 23 -1.15 26.96 21.01
N THR A 24 -1.50 27.21 22.27
CA THR A 24 -2.72 26.83 22.98
C THR A 24 -3.54 25.64 22.43
N LYS A 25 -3.79 24.70 23.35
CA LYS A 25 -4.84 23.67 23.36
C LYS A 25 -6.09 24.02 22.55
N ASN A 26 -6.56 23.06 21.75
CA ASN A 26 -7.99 22.78 21.62
C ASN A 26 -8.24 21.28 21.88
N THR A 27 -9.05 21.02 22.90
CA THR A 27 -9.85 19.81 23.08
C THR A 27 -10.91 19.76 21.98
N SER A 28 -11.13 18.59 21.38
CA SER A 28 -12.45 17.99 21.10
C SER A 28 -12.30 16.83 20.13
N ASP A 29 -12.81 15.67 20.53
CA ASP A 29 -12.98 14.49 19.70
C ASP A 29 -13.64 14.84 18.37
N THR A 30 -13.00 14.42 17.30
CA THR A 30 -13.59 14.23 15.97
C THR A 30 -12.99 12.91 15.51
N SER A 31 -13.82 11.96 15.08
CA SER A 31 -13.35 10.85 14.25
C SER A 31 -12.67 11.45 13.03
N SER A 32 -11.40 11.81 13.17
CA SER A 32 -10.58 12.24 12.07
C SER A 32 -10.39 10.98 11.25
N ASN A 33 -11.07 10.92 10.11
CA ASN A 33 -10.85 9.91 9.10
C ASN A 33 -9.40 10.07 8.62
N LYS A 34 -8.47 9.47 9.37
CA LYS A 34 -7.04 9.75 9.30
C LYS A 34 -6.55 9.14 8.01
N ALA A 35 -6.09 10.02 7.12
CA ALA A 35 -5.43 9.57 5.90
C ALA A 35 -4.24 8.70 6.26
N ILE A 36 -4.15 7.56 5.62
CA ILE A 36 -3.04 6.63 5.71
C ILE A 36 -2.45 6.39 4.34
N GLU A 37 -1.17 6.05 4.28
CA GLU A 37 -0.48 5.60 3.08
C GLU A 37 -0.27 4.10 3.14
N VAL A 38 -0.53 3.42 2.03
CA VAL A 38 -0.38 1.96 1.90
C VAL A 38 0.27 1.63 0.56
N THR A 39 0.91 0.48 0.49
CA THR A 39 1.52 -0.05 -0.74
C THR A 39 0.90 -1.39 -1.07
N VAL A 40 0.43 -1.55 -2.32
CA VAL A 40 -0.09 -2.82 -2.86
C VAL A 40 0.86 -3.33 -3.93
N SER A 41 1.26 -4.59 -3.82
CA SER A 41 1.98 -5.34 -4.85
C SER A 41 1.11 -6.46 -5.40
N LEU A 42 0.98 -6.54 -6.73
CA LEU A 42 0.39 -7.67 -7.43
C LEU A 42 1.51 -8.60 -7.89
N ILE A 43 1.42 -9.88 -7.54
CA ILE A 43 2.45 -10.89 -7.78
C ILE A 43 1.84 -12.03 -8.58
N LYS A 44 2.52 -12.47 -9.64
CA LYS A 44 2.15 -13.67 -10.40
C LYS A 44 3.31 -14.65 -10.41
N GLY A 45 3.15 -15.77 -9.71
CA GLY A 45 4.26 -16.69 -9.46
C GLY A 45 5.32 -16.03 -8.58
N SER A 46 6.48 -15.69 -9.14
CA SER A 46 7.58 -15.02 -8.42
C SER A 46 7.87 -13.61 -8.93
N GLU A 47 7.03 -13.07 -9.82
CA GLU A 47 7.21 -11.77 -10.46
C GLU A 47 6.20 -10.76 -9.91
N VAL A 48 6.69 -9.59 -9.49
CA VAL A 48 5.85 -8.43 -9.19
C VAL A 48 5.42 -7.82 -10.52
N ILE A 49 4.13 -7.90 -10.82
CA ILE A 49 3.56 -7.41 -12.09
C ILE A 49 3.04 -5.98 -11.98
N GLU A 50 2.70 -5.52 -10.78
CA GLU A 50 2.34 -4.13 -10.49
C GLU A 50 2.64 -3.81 -9.03
N GLU A 51 3.07 -2.57 -8.78
CA GLU A 51 3.20 -2.01 -7.43
C GLU A 51 2.61 -0.60 -7.44
N LYS A 52 1.78 -0.30 -6.45
CA LYS A 52 1.08 0.99 -6.34
C LYS A 52 1.05 1.44 -4.90
N GLU A 53 1.45 2.69 -4.69
CA GLU A 53 1.32 3.39 -3.41
C GLU A 53 0.19 4.42 -3.53
N PHE A 54 -0.71 4.44 -2.55
CA PHE A 54 -1.83 5.38 -2.53
C PHE A 54 -2.25 5.72 -1.11
N SER A 55 -3.00 6.82 -0.98
CA SER A 55 -3.59 7.22 0.29
C SER A 55 -5.05 6.77 0.39
N THR A 56 -5.42 6.28 1.56
CA THR A 56 -6.78 5.86 1.92
C THR A 56 -7.01 6.18 3.40
N THR A 57 -7.96 5.53 4.07
CA THR A 57 -8.20 5.77 5.50
C THR A 57 -8.36 4.49 6.32
N GLU A 58 -8.20 4.60 7.64
CA GLU A 58 -8.32 3.46 8.56
C GLU A 58 -9.76 2.87 8.61
N GLU A 59 -10.76 3.63 8.15
CA GLU A 59 -12.15 3.18 8.06
C GLU A 59 -12.44 2.40 6.76
N THR A 60 -11.61 2.57 5.72
CA THR A 60 -11.73 1.88 4.44
C THR A 60 -11.28 0.42 4.56
N THR A 61 -12.05 -0.49 3.97
CA THR A 61 -11.67 -1.91 3.88
C THR A 61 -10.67 -2.13 2.74
N LEU A 62 -9.86 -3.19 2.82
CA LEU A 62 -8.94 -3.56 1.75
C LEU A 62 -9.68 -3.76 0.41
N MET A 63 -10.88 -4.35 0.44
CA MET A 63 -11.69 -4.54 -0.76
C MET A 63 -12.07 -3.20 -1.42
N GLU A 64 -12.51 -2.22 -0.64
CA GLU A 64 -12.88 -0.89 -1.14
C GLU A 64 -11.66 -0.16 -1.68
N ALA A 65 -10.56 -0.16 -0.92
CA ALA A 65 -9.29 0.43 -1.35
C ALA A 65 -8.82 -0.18 -2.68
N MET A 66 -8.90 -1.51 -2.84
CA MET A 66 -8.52 -2.17 -4.09
C MET A 66 -9.43 -1.79 -5.26
N LYS A 67 -10.75 -1.70 -5.07
CA LYS A 67 -11.70 -1.29 -6.12
C LYS A 67 -11.49 0.14 -6.62
N GLU A 68 -10.98 1.02 -5.77
CA GLU A 68 -10.65 2.40 -6.16
C GLU A 68 -9.39 2.48 -7.02
N GLN A 69 -8.48 1.51 -6.89
CA GLN A 69 -7.15 1.55 -7.49
C GLN A 69 -6.96 0.59 -8.67
N PHE A 70 -7.79 -0.45 -8.78
CA PHE A 70 -7.68 -1.53 -9.76
C PHE A 70 -9.04 -1.93 -10.33
N ASP A 71 -9.08 -2.49 -11.54
CA ASP A 71 -10.29 -3.11 -12.09
C ASP A 71 -10.51 -4.47 -11.41
N LEU A 72 -11.36 -4.46 -10.40
CA LEU A 72 -11.57 -5.60 -9.53
C LEU A 72 -12.96 -6.23 -9.76
N LYS A 73 -12.98 -7.56 -9.87
CA LYS A 73 -14.22 -8.35 -9.81
C LYS A 73 -14.24 -9.17 -8.53
N GLU A 74 -15.40 -9.25 -7.91
CA GLU A 74 -15.63 -10.04 -6.71
C GLU A 74 -16.87 -10.91 -6.86
N GLU A 75 -16.85 -12.06 -6.19
CA GLU A 75 -18.03 -12.90 -6.01
C GLU A 75 -18.07 -13.42 -4.57
N LYS A 76 -19.21 -13.27 -3.89
CA LYS A 76 -19.43 -13.76 -2.51
C LYS A 76 -18.36 -13.28 -1.52
N GLY A 77 -17.86 -12.06 -1.68
CA GLY A 77 -16.83 -11.46 -0.81
C GLY A 77 -15.39 -11.89 -1.14
N MET A 78 -15.18 -12.68 -2.19
CA MET A 78 -13.84 -13.07 -2.68
C MET A 78 -13.49 -12.31 -3.95
N ILE A 79 -12.23 -11.89 -4.06
CA ILE A 79 -11.69 -11.25 -5.26
C ILE A 79 -11.46 -12.32 -6.33
N THR A 80 -12.19 -12.24 -7.44
CA THR A 80 -12.11 -13.22 -8.56
C THR A 80 -11.28 -12.72 -9.73
N SER A 81 -11.02 -11.41 -9.82
CA SER A 81 -10.15 -10.83 -10.84
C SER A 81 -9.55 -9.51 -10.36
N ILE A 82 -8.29 -9.26 -10.72
CA ILE A 82 -7.62 -7.95 -10.57
C ILE A 82 -7.00 -7.61 -11.92
N ASP A 83 -7.34 -6.44 -12.48
CA ASP A 83 -6.86 -5.93 -13.78
C ASP A 83 -6.93 -6.97 -14.92
N GLY A 84 -8.07 -7.65 -15.00
CA GLY A 84 -8.34 -8.66 -16.03
C GLY A 84 -7.68 -10.03 -15.81
N ILE A 85 -6.85 -10.20 -14.77
CA ILE A 85 -6.31 -11.51 -14.39
C ILE A 85 -7.32 -12.22 -13.49
N THR A 86 -8.10 -13.12 -14.09
CA THR A 86 -9.15 -13.89 -13.43
C THR A 86 -8.59 -15.18 -12.81
N GLN A 87 -9.17 -15.58 -11.68
CA GLN A 87 -8.92 -16.88 -11.05
C GLN A 87 -9.18 -18.05 -12.03
N ASP A 88 -8.43 -19.13 -11.87
CA ASP A 88 -8.64 -20.37 -12.60
C ASP A 88 -8.92 -21.50 -11.60
N GLU A 89 -10.19 -21.60 -11.19
CA GLU A 89 -10.64 -22.60 -10.23
C GLU A 89 -10.40 -24.03 -10.72
N ALA A 90 -10.48 -24.28 -12.04
CA ALA A 90 -10.26 -25.59 -12.61
C ALA A 90 -8.80 -26.05 -12.46
N GLN A 91 -7.86 -25.10 -12.49
CA GLN A 91 -6.44 -25.35 -12.28
C GLN A 91 -5.97 -25.09 -10.84
N GLY A 92 -6.85 -24.57 -9.99
CA GLY A 92 -6.60 -24.26 -8.58
C GLY A 92 -5.86 -22.95 -8.33
N TYR A 93 -5.92 -21.99 -9.27
CA TYR A 93 -5.28 -20.68 -9.12
C TYR A 93 -6.25 -19.64 -8.56
N TYR A 94 -5.80 -18.97 -7.50
CA TYR A 94 -6.57 -17.98 -6.76
C TYR A 94 -5.74 -16.74 -6.45
N TRP A 95 -6.45 -15.65 -6.13
CA TRP A 95 -5.84 -14.46 -5.54
C TRP A 95 -5.84 -14.61 -4.03
N VAL A 96 -4.65 -14.63 -3.43
CA VAL A 96 -4.47 -14.56 -1.99
C VAL A 96 -3.84 -13.24 -1.63
N TYR A 97 -3.88 -12.87 -0.36
CA TYR A 97 -3.13 -11.72 0.10
C TYR A 97 -2.45 -11.92 1.44
N ARG A 98 -1.40 -11.14 1.64
CA ARG A 98 -0.68 -10.97 2.90
C ARG A 98 -0.58 -9.50 3.21
N ILE A 99 -0.50 -9.16 4.50
CA ILE A 99 -0.21 -7.81 4.94
C ILE A 99 1.04 -7.89 5.81
N ASN A 100 2.05 -7.06 5.50
CA ASN A 100 3.32 -7.02 6.21
C ASN A 100 3.97 -8.41 6.36
N ASN A 101 3.94 -9.19 5.27
CA ASN A 101 4.41 -10.58 5.17
C ASN A 101 3.69 -11.60 6.07
N GLU A 102 2.57 -11.22 6.71
CA GLU A 102 1.74 -12.11 7.52
C GLU A 102 0.50 -12.58 6.74
N MET A 103 0.13 -13.85 6.92
CA MET A 103 -1.12 -14.39 6.35
C MET A 103 -2.33 -13.83 7.11
N ILE A 104 -3.29 -13.33 6.36
CA ILE A 104 -4.53 -12.79 6.91
C ILE A 104 -5.65 -13.83 6.74
N ASN A 105 -6.34 -14.12 7.84
CA ASN A 105 -7.40 -15.15 7.87
C ASN A 105 -8.80 -14.60 7.60
N THR A 106 -8.93 -13.28 7.40
CA THR A 106 -10.18 -12.59 7.07
C THR A 106 -10.29 -12.32 5.57
N GLY A 107 -11.49 -12.06 5.07
CA GLY A 107 -11.68 -11.56 3.70
C GLY A 107 -11.19 -10.13 3.54
N ALA A 108 -10.89 -9.70 2.30
CA ALA A 108 -10.50 -8.32 2.02
C ALA A 108 -11.62 -7.31 2.37
N ASN A 109 -12.89 -7.74 2.35
CA ASN A 109 -14.05 -6.95 2.74
C ASN A 109 -14.20 -6.78 4.27
N GLU A 110 -13.44 -7.53 5.06
CA GLU A 110 -13.46 -7.50 6.54
C GLU A 110 -12.13 -7.00 7.12
N THR A 111 -11.21 -6.59 6.27
CA THR A 111 -9.85 -6.21 6.66
C THR A 111 -9.67 -4.71 6.49
N ASN A 112 -9.52 -3.99 7.60
CA ASN A 112 -9.15 -2.57 7.58
C ASN A 112 -7.63 -2.39 7.47
N LEU A 113 -7.24 -1.25 6.90
CA LEU A 113 -5.85 -0.91 6.62
C LEU A 113 -5.27 0.01 7.70
N LYS A 114 -3.95 -0.02 7.83
CA LYS A 114 -3.17 0.83 8.74
C LYS A 114 -2.08 1.58 7.99
N GLN A 115 -1.61 2.66 8.59
CA GLN A 115 -0.48 3.44 8.07
C GLN A 115 0.73 2.55 7.80
N GLY A 116 1.21 2.60 6.56
CA GLY A 116 2.41 1.91 6.11
C GLY A 116 2.23 0.42 5.83
N ASP A 117 0.99 -0.08 5.78
CA ASP A 117 0.74 -1.47 5.42
C ASP A 117 1.27 -1.77 4.01
N GLN A 118 2.00 -2.89 3.92
CA GLN A 118 2.44 -3.49 2.66
C GLN A 118 1.57 -4.70 2.37
N ILE A 119 0.75 -4.60 1.32
CA ILE A 119 -0.19 -5.64 0.94
C ILE A 119 0.32 -6.34 -0.31
N GLU A 120 0.55 -7.64 -0.20
CA GLU A 120 0.97 -8.48 -1.32
C GLU A 120 -0.24 -9.31 -1.76
N PHE A 121 -0.78 -9.06 -2.95
CA PHE A 121 -1.72 -9.94 -3.62
C PHE A 121 -0.98 -10.90 -4.54
N THR A 122 -1.09 -12.20 -4.30
CA THR A 122 -0.40 -13.22 -5.08
C THR A 122 -1.40 -14.09 -5.83
N TYR A 123 -1.21 -14.20 -7.14
CA TYR A 123 -1.88 -15.18 -7.99
C TYR A 123 -1.12 -16.50 -7.93
N GLU A 124 -1.60 -17.42 -7.10
CA GLU A 124 -0.93 -18.70 -6.86
C GLU A 124 -1.90 -19.88 -6.79
N LYS A 125 -1.31 -21.07 -6.80
CA LYS A 125 -2.03 -22.34 -6.79
C LYS A 125 -2.12 -22.92 -5.39
N PHE A 126 -3.32 -23.37 -5.00
CA PHE A 126 -3.57 -24.17 -3.80
C PHE A 126 -3.58 -25.68 -4.07
#